data_AF-A0AAQ0VEG7-F1
#
_entry.id   AF-A0AAQ0VEG7-F1
#
_cell.length_a   1.000
_cell.length_b   1.000
_cell.length_c   1.000
_cell.angle_alpha   90.00
_cell.angle_beta   90.00
_cell.angle_gamma   90.00
#
_symmetry.space_group_name_H-M   'P 1'
#
loop_
_entity.id
_entity.type
_entity.pdbx_description
1 polymer ?
#
loop_
_entity_poly.entity_id
_entity_poly.type
_entity_poly.pdbx_seq_one_letter_code
_entity_poly.pdbx_strand_id
1 'polypeptide(L)'
;MLKHDFASHIENLKCVTKPRSEALGRHLWTCTIDADSYWLKFHLPNVHAQSEQDFLHELQFYEDITYKIANWLLPFKIIEGSTVSQQLQFQGRVLVLPDTDCWFDDLDQKQNLKNINEKIYLTLVKLAELHELGWIHGDIKKEHFRKFKQELYLIDFEKTRLISSPDPITDATPRYMAPELFHGANKTVQSDLYALGIVLYEWLTQTRLQANSYHEWAVLHCQKLNVELPSSLQIFLPLLSGLLQKQQQNRFSNVHEAINCLKALST
;
A
#
# COMPACT_ATOMS: atom_id res chain seq x y z
N MET A 1 -7.71 -4.61 -17.65
CA MET A 1 -8.97 -5.26 -17.20
C MET A 1 -8.81 -6.78 -17.25
N LEU A 2 -9.27 -7.51 -16.23
CA LEU A 2 -9.25 -8.98 -16.22
C LEU A 2 -10.21 -9.54 -17.28
N LYS A 3 -9.76 -10.52 -18.07
CA LYS A 3 -10.54 -11.06 -19.20
C LYS A 3 -11.49 -12.21 -18.80
N HIS A 4 -11.34 -12.77 -17.60
CA HIS A 4 -12.09 -13.96 -17.18
C HIS A 4 -13.55 -13.63 -16.83
N ASP A 5 -14.43 -14.56 -17.18
CA ASP A 5 -15.80 -14.58 -16.71
C ASP A 5 -15.84 -15.28 -15.34
N PHE A 6 -15.90 -14.49 -14.27
CA PHE A 6 -15.90 -14.99 -12.89
C PHE A 6 -17.22 -15.70 -12.51
N ALA A 7 -18.12 -15.91 -13.48
CA ALA A 7 -19.39 -16.62 -13.33
C ALA A 7 -19.30 -18.14 -13.55
N SER A 8 -18.18 -18.68 -14.05
CA SER A 8 -18.04 -20.13 -14.23
C SER A 8 -16.61 -20.60 -13.96
N HIS A 9 -16.46 -21.61 -13.09
CA HIS A 9 -15.21 -22.33 -12.75
C HIS A 9 -14.25 -21.61 -11.80
N ILE A 10 -14.73 -21.32 -10.58
CA ILE A 10 -13.87 -20.99 -9.44
C ILE A 10 -13.45 -22.27 -8.73
N GLU A 11 -12.14 -22.48 -8.62
CA GLU A 11 -11.52 -23.62 -7.95
C GLU A 11 -10.74 -23.17 -6.70
N ASN A 12 -10.46 -24.11 -5.79
CA ASN A 12 -9.60 -23.89 -4.61
C ASN A 12 -9.99 -22.69 -3.73
N LEU A 13 -11.27 -22.37 -3.67
CA LEU A 13 -11.78 -21.21 -2.94
C LEU A 13 -11.56 -21.38 -1.42
N LYS A 14 -10.74 -20.51 -0.84
CA LYS A 14 -10.29 -20.61 0.55
C LYS A 14 -10.33 -19.25 1.24
N CYS A 15 -10.93 -19.20 2.43
CA CYS A 15 -10.86 -18.02 3.29
C CYS A 15 -9.45 -17.89 3.90
N VAL A 16 -8.84 -16.71 3.74
CA VAL A 16 -7.52 -16.36 4.32
C VAL A 16 -7.62 -15.16 5.27
N THR A 17 -8.85 -14.81 5.65
CA THR A 17 -9.16 -13.70 6.55
C THR A 17 -8.57 -13.94 7.93
N LYS A 18 -7.92 -12.92 8.51
CA LYS A 18 -7.46 -12.97 9.90
C LYS A 18 -8.65 -12.79 10.85
N PRO A 19 -8.69 -13.45 12.03
CA PRO A 19 -9.84 -13.36 12.95
C PRO A 19 -10.23 -11.93 13.35
N ARG A 20 -9.24 -11.06 13.57
CA ARG A 20 -9.49 -9.65 13.90
C ARG A 20 -10.15 -8.87 12.74
N SER A 21 -9.80 -9.20 11.50
CA SER A 21 -10.40 -8.57 10.30
C SER A 21 -11.81 -9.10 10.06
N GLU A 22 -12.03 -10.40 10.28
CA GLU A 22 -13.34 -11.05 10.17
C GLU A 22 -14.34 -10.47 11.18
N ALA A 23 -13.90 -10.18 12.41
CA ALA A 23 -14.72 -9.51 13.42
C ALA A 23 -15.18 -8.10 13.01
N LEU A 24 -14.54 -7.48 12.00
CA LEU A 24 -14.96 -6.22 11.41
C LEU A 24 -15.82 -6.42 10.15
N GLY A 25 -16.17 -7.65 9.79
CA GLY A 25 -16.93 -7.99 8.59
C GLY A 25 -16.10 -8.04 7.31
N ARG A 26 -14.77 -7.90 7.39
CA ARG A 26 -13.87 -7.96 6.22
C ARG A 26 -13.59 -9.41 5.88
N HIS A 27 -13.68 -9.76 4.60
CA HIS A 27 -13.33 -11.08 4.12
C HIS A 27 -12.36 -11.01 2.95
N LEU A 28 -11.29 -11.79 3.06
CA LEU A 28 -10.31 -12.02 2.00
C LEU A 28 -10.25 -13.52 1.71
N TRP A 29 -10.48 -13.85 0.46
CA TRP A 29 -10.47 -15.22 -0.03
C TRP A 29 -9.47 -15.35 -1.18
N THR A 30 -8.91 -16.54 -1.34
CA THR A 30 -8.08 -16.90 -2.49
C THR A 30 -8.81 -17.92 -3.34
N CYS A 31 -8.66 -17.87 -4.65
CA CYS A 31 -9.13 -18.92 -5.55
C CYS A 31 -8.25 -19.05 -6.78
N THR A 32 -8.54 -20.07 -7.59
CA THR A 32 -7.94 -20.28 -8.91
C THR A 32 -9.03 -20.24 -9.97
N ILE A 33 -8.76 -19.58 -11.11
CA ILE A 33 -9.62 -19.54 -12.29
C ILE A 33 -8.72 -19.73 -13.50
N ASP A 34 -8.98 -20.75 -14.32
CA ASP A 34 -8.17 -21.08 -15.50
C ASP A 34 -6.65 -21.18 -15.21
N ALA A 35 -6.29 -21.78 -14.07
CA ALA A 35 -4.93 -21.89 -13.52
C ALA A 35 -4.27 -20.59 -13.00
N ASP A 36 -4.93 -19.43 -13.13
CA ASP A 36 -4.47 -18.17 -12.53
C ASP A 36 -5.05 -18.00 -11.12
N SER A 37 -4.23 -17.49 -10.19
CA SER A 37 -4.63 -17.27 -8.79
C SER A 37 -5.15 -15.85 -8.57
N TYR A 38 -6.20 -15.72 -7.73
CA TYR A 38 -6.89 -14.46 -7.46
C TYR A 38 -7.20 -14.28 -5.97
N TRP A 39 -7.25 -13.02 -5.55
CA TRP A 39 -7.85 -12.57 -4.30
C TRP A 39 -9.25 -12.01 -4.52
N LEU A 40 -10.18 -12.41 -3.66
CA LEU A 40 -11.54 -11.91 -3.59
C LEU A 40 -11.70 -11.19 -2.25
N LYS A 41 -11.84 -9.86 -2.32
CA LYS A 41 -12.03 -8.99 -1.16
C LYS A 41 -13.47 -8.49 -1.13
N PHE A 42 -14.13 -8.66 0.01
CA PHE A 42 -15.48 -8.13 0.23
C PHE A 42 -15.72 -7.82 1.70
N HIS A 43 -16.85 -7.16 1.98
CA HIS A 43 -17.30 -6.81 3.31
C HIS A 43 -18.74 -7.29 3.53
N LEU A 44 -19.03 -7.84 4.71
CA LEU A 44 -20.39 -8.18 5.13
C LEU A 44 -21.14 -6.92 5.59
N PRO A 45 -22.36 -6.66 5.08
CA PRO A 45 -23.10 -5.45 5.45
C PRO A 45 -23.50 -5.48 6.92
N ASN A 46 -23.59 -4.30 7.54
CA ASN A 46 -24.08 -4.12 8.92
C ASN A 46 -23.25 -4.81 10.02
N VAL A 47 -22.01 -5.23 9.74
CA VAL A 47 -21.11 -5.80 10.77
C VAL A 47 -20.32 -4.71 11.47
N HIS A 48 -19.72 -3.78 10.73
CA HIS A 48 -18.97 -2.66 11.29
C HIS A 48 -18.98 -1.45 10.34
N ALA A 49 -19.74 -0.41 10.69
CA ALA A 49 -20.05 0.71 9.80
C ALA A 49 -18.80 1.39 9.17
N GLN A 50 -17.79 1.71 9.97
CA GLN A 50 -16.57 2.35 9.45
C GLN A 50 -15.78 1.43 8.52
N SER A 51 -15.77 0.13 8.80
CA SER A 51 -15.01 -0.84 8.01
C SER A 51 -15.71 -1.11 6.68
N GLU A 52 -17.04 -1.09 6.69
CA GLU A 52 -17.87 -1.16 5.50
C GLU A 52 -17.67 0.07 4.63
N GLN A 53 -17.66 1.27 5.22
CA GLN A 53 -17.37 2.52 4.52
C GLN A 53 -15.96 2.53 3.92
N ASP A 54 -14.95 2.05 4.65
CA ASP A 54 -13.58 1.90 4.14
C ASP A 54 -13.54 1.03 2.87
N PHE A 55 -14.24 -0.11 2.87
CA PHE A 55 -14.31 -1.01 1.71
C PHE A 55 -15.09 -0.39 0.54
N LEU A 56 -16.23 0.26 0.80
CA LEU A 56 -16.99 0.95 -0.24
C LEU A 56 -16.19 2.09 -0.88
N HIS A 57 -15.39 2.79 -0.07
CA HIS A 57 -14.49 3.83 -0.56
C HIS A 57 -13.40 3.25 -1.47
N GLU A 58 -12.81 2.11 -1.11
CA GLU A 58 -11.86 1.43 -1.99
C GLU A 58 -12.50 1.07 -3.34
N LEU A 59 -13.70 0.49 -3.34
CA LEU A 59 -14.42 0.18 -4.58
C LEU A 59 -14.63 1.44 -5.45
N GLN A 60 -15.07 2.53 -4.82
CA GLN A 60 -15.27 3.80 -5.51
C GLN A 60 -13.97 4.34 -6.12
N PHE A 61 -12.84 4.22 -5.41
CA PHE A 61 -11.54 4.63 -5.92
C PHE A 61 -11.16 3.85 -7.19
N TYR A 62 -11.32 2.52 -7.19
CA TYR A 62 -11.08 1.69 -8.38
C TYR A 62 -11.96 2.12 -9.57
N GLU A 63 -13.24 2.40 -9.31
CA GLU A 63 -14.18 2.89 -10.32
C GLU A 63 -13.73 4.26 -10.87
N ASP A 64 -13.45 5.24 -10.00
CA ASP A 64 -13.05 6.61 -10.36
C ASP A 64 -11.74 6.67 -11.15
N ILE A 65 -10.72 5.92 -10.72
CA ILE A 65 -9.40 5.93 -11.36
C ILE A 65 -9.45 5.21 -12.71
N THR A 66 -10.30 4.21 -12.89
CA THR A 66 -10.44 3.51 -14.18
C THR A 66 -10.87 4.47 -15.30
N TYR A 67 -11.73 5.44 -15.00
CA TYR A 67 -12.12 6.47 -15.97
C TYR A 67 -11.00 7.46 -16.30
N LYS A 68 -10.04 7.65 -15.38
CA LYS A 68 -8.92 8.59 -15.55
C LYS A 68 -7.72 7.95 -16.24
N ILE A 69 -7.23 6.82 -15.72
CA ILE A 69 -6.04 6.11 -16.21
C ILE A 69 -6.18 4.59 -15.97
N ALA A 70 -6.89 3.90 -16.87
CA ALA A 70 -7.21 2.47 -16.73
C ALA A 70 -6.01 1.50 -16.58
N ASN A 71 -4.81 1.89 -17.01
CA ASN A 71 -3.60 1.05 -16.96
C ASN A 71 -2.73 1.31 -15.72
N TRP A 72 -3.08 2.27 -14.88
CA TRP A 72 -2.31 2.58 -13.66
C TRP A 72 -2.59 1.59 -12.53
N LEU A 73 -3.83 1.11 -12.44
CA LEU A 73 -4.27 0.14 -11.45
C LEU A 73 -3.81 -1.27 -11.81
N LEU A 74 -3.55 -2.07 -10.78
CA LEU A 74 -3.44 -3.52 -10.96
C LEU A 74 -4.73 -4.01 -11.65
N PRO A 75 -4.66 -4.89 -12.66
CA PRO A 75 -5.86 -5.39 -13.32
C PRO A 75 -6.85 -5.93 -12.28
N PHE A 76 -8.06 -5.41 -12.29
CA PHE A 76 -9.08 -5.77 -11.31
C PHE A 76 -10.43 -6.05 -12.00
N LYS A 77 -11.37 -6.56 -11.22
CA LYS A 77 -12.79 -6.60 -11.56
C LYS A 77 -13.63 -6.39 -10.30
N ILE A 78 -14.75 -5.70 -10.42
CA ILE A 78 -15.76 -5.63 -9.37
C ILE A 78 -16.95 -6.45 -9.86
N ILE A 79 -17.37 -7.43 -9.07
CA ILE A 79 -18.46 -8.36 -9.39
C ILE A 79 -19.47 -8.40 -8.26
N GLU A 80 -20.68 -8.88 -8.55
CA GLU A 80 -21.67 -9.19 -7.52
C GLU A 80 -21.33 -10.51 -6.84
N GLY A 81 -21.39 -10.56 -5.51
CA GLY A 81 -21.02 -11.73 -4.72
C GLY A 81 -21.82 -12.98 -5.07
N SER A 82 -23.05 -12.80 -5.57
CA SER A 82 -23.91 -13.89 -6.05
C SER A 82 -23.30 -14.67 -7.22
N THR A 83 -22.31 -14.11 -7.95
CA THR A 83 -21.65 -14.78 -9.07
C THR A 83 -20.47 -15.66 -8.65
N VAL A 84 -19.95 -15.53 -7.42
CA VAL A 84 -18.71 -16.20 -6.97
C VAL A 84 -18.94 -17.68 -6.64
N SER A 85 -20.00 -18.01 -5.92
CA SER A 85 -20.40 -19.40 -5.67
C SER A 85 -21.80 -19.44 -5.09
N GLN A 86 -22.65 -20.33 -5.63
CA GLN A 86 -23.98 -20.61 -5.09
C GLN A 86 -23.94 -21.06 -3.61
N GLN A 87 -22.80 -21.60 -3.16
CA GLN A 87 -22.62 -22.11 -1.79
C GLN A 87 -22.36 -21.01 -0.76
N LEU A 88 -21.86 -19.84 -1.18
CA LEU A 88 -21.33 -18.84 -0.24
C LEU A 88 -22.29 -17.69 0.08
N GLN A 89 -23.48 -17.66 -0.53
CA GLN A 89 -24.55 -16.67 -0.26
C GLN A 89 -24.04 -15.22 -0.08
N PHE A 90 -23.01 -14.83 -0.83
CA PHE A 90 -22.45 -13.49 -0.72
C PHE A 90 -23.42 -12.49 -1.32
N GLN A 91 -23.94 -11.58 -0.48
CA GLN A 91 -24.76 -10.45 -0.92
C GLN A 91 -23.91 -9.18 -0.79
N GLY A 92 -23.45 -8.63 -1.92
CA GLY A 92 -22.62 -7.42 -1.97
C GLY A 92 -21.56 -7.45 -3.08
N ARG A 93 -20.86 -6.33 -3.26
CA ARG A 93 -19.78 -6.20 -4.25
C ARG A 93 -18.50 -6.89 -3.79
N VAL A 94 -17.82 -7.57 -4.71
CA VAL A 94 -16.53 -8.23 -4.50
C VAL A 94 -15.48 -7.61 -5.40
N LEU A 95 -14.39 -7.14 -4.81
CA LEU A 95 -13.20 -6.72 -5.54
C LEU A 95 -12.32 -7.94 -5.82
N VAL A 96 -12.03 -8.17 -7.09
CA VAL A 96 -11.18 -9.27 -7.54
C VAL A 96 -9.87 -8.72 -8.09
N LEU A 97 -8.76 -9.23 -7.54
CA LEU A 97 -7.40 -8.87 -7.91
C LEU A 97 -6.58 -10.14 -8.18
N PRO A 98 -5.61 -10.13 -9.10
CA PRO A 98 -4.63 -11.20 -9.22
C PRO A 98 -3.90 -11.42 -7.89
N ASP A 99 -3.63 -12.68 -7.56
CA ASP A 99 -2.70 -13.03 -6.50
C ASP A 99 -1.28 -12.83 -7.05
N THR A 100 -0.63 -11.75 -6.63
CA THR A 100 0.68 -11.36 -7.16
C THR A 100 1.76 -11.51 -6.11
N ASP A 101 3.01 -11.29 -6.47
CA ASP A 101 4.10 -11.16 -5.48
C ASP A 101 4.19 -9.73 -4.92
N CYS A 102 4.86 -9.59 -3.77
CA CYS A 102 5.28 -8.29 -3.24
C CYS A 102 6.39 -7.69 -4.12
N TRP A 103 6.38 -6.37 -4.33
CA TRP A 103 7.45 -5.66 -5.03
C TRP A 103 8.76 -5.65 -4.23
N PHE A 104 8.64 -5.46 -2.91
CA PHE A 104 9.73 -5.50 -1.95
C PHE A 104 9.91 -6.92 -1.42
N ASP A 105 10.53 -7.75 -2.25
CA ASP A 105 11.05 -9.08 -1.90
C ASP A 105 12.35 -8.99 -1.07
N ASP A 106 12.83 -10.13 -0.58
CA ASP A 106 14.08 -10.17 0.17
C ASP A 106 15.27 -9.72 -0.71
N LEU A 107 16.19 -8.98 -0.11
CA LEU A 107 17.43 -8.59 -0.78
C LEU A 107 18.35 -9.82 -0.86
N ASP A 108 18.25 -10.59 -1.94
CA ASP A 108 19.14 -11.71 -2.19
C ASP A 108 20.55 -11.24 -2.63
N GLN A 109 21.52 -12.16 -2.64
CA GLN A 109 22.90 -11.87 -3.08
C GLN A 109 23.00 -11.43 -4.55
N LYS A 110 21.92 -11.51 -5.34
CA LYS A 110 21.88 -11.12 -6.76
C LYS A 110 21.44 -9.66 -6.96
N GLN A 111 20.85 -9.01 -5.95
CA GLN A 111 20.49 -7.60 -6.05
C GLN A 111 21.75 -6.72 -5.92
N ASN A 112 22.15 -6.14 -7.05
CA ASN A 112 23.18 -5.09 -7.07
C ASN A 112 22.56 -3.71 -6.79
N LEU A 113 23.40 -2.71 -6.51
CA LEU A 113 22.96 -1.34 -6.24
C LEU A 113 22.08 -0.74 -7.35
N LYS A 114 22.31 -1.13 -8.60
CA LYS A 114 21.52 -0.68 -9.75
C LYS A 114 20.07 -1.18 -9.65
N ASN A 115 19.88 -2.47 -9.35
CA ASN A 115 18.54 -3.05 -9.20
C ASN A 115 17.79 -2.45 -8.00
N ILE A 116 18.50 -2.21 -6.89
CA ILE A 116 17.92 -1.54 -5.71
C ILE A 116 17.50 -0.11 -6.09
N ASN A 117 18.38 0.65 -6.73
CA ASN A 117 18.10 2.01 -7.18
C ASN A 117 16.87 2.04 -8.12
N GLU A 118 16.82 1.13 -9.10
CA GLU A 118 15.69 1.02 -10.02
C GLU A 118 14.37 0.69 -9.32
N LYS A 119 14.37 -0.26 -8.36
CA LYS A 119 13.18 -0.56 -7.56
C LYS A 119 12.68 0.64 -6.76
N ILE A 120 13.60 1.39 -6.13
CA ILE A 120 13.25 2.62 -5.40
C ILE A 120 12.71 3.67 -6.36
N TYR A 121 13.37 3.87 -7.50
CA TYR A 121 12.97 4.84 -8.51
C TYR A 121 11.54 4.57 -9.02
N LEU A 122 11.25 3.33 -9.43
CA LEU A 122 9.93 2.93 -9.88
C LEU A 122 8.87 3.10 -8.79
N THR A 123 9.23 2.87 -7.53
CA THR A 123 8.33 3.11 -6.39
C THR A 123 7.99 4.58 -6.23
N LEU A 124 9.00 5.45 -6.28
CA LEU A 124 8.79 6.89 -6.22
C LEU A 124 7.95 7.37 -7.41
N VAL A 125 8.23 6.90 -8.63
CA VAL A 125 7.41 7.24 -9.81
C VAL A 125 5.96 6.83 -9.61
N LYS A 126 5.70 5.59 -9.16
CA LYS A 126 4.33 5.10 -8.92
C LYS A 126 3.58 5.94 -7.88
N LEU A 127 4.27 6.38 -6.83
CA LEU A 127 3.68 7.25 -5.81
C LEU A 127 3.47 8.69 -6.33
N ALA A 128 4.40 9.21 -7.12
CA ALA A 128 4.25 10.53 -7.78
C ALA A 128 3.02 10.56 -8.66
N GLU A 129 2.79 9.53 -9.49
CA GLU A 129 1.61 9.40 -10.34
C GLU A 129 0.30 9.49 -9.52
N LEU A 130 0.22 8.83 -8.36
CA LEU A 130 -0.94 8.91 -7.47
C LEU A 130 -1.15 10.34 -6.94
N HIS A 131 -0.06 10.99 -6.50
CA HIS A 131 -0.11 12.34 -5.95
C HIS A 131 -0.46 13.38 -7.01
N GLU A 132 0.03 13.23 -8.25
CA GLU A 132 -0.30 14.04 -9.41
C GLU A 132 -1.78 13.89 -9.82
N LEU A 133 -2.37 12.72 -9.60
CA LEU A 133 -3.82 12.50 -9.75
C LEU A 133 -4.65 13.17 -8.65
N GLY A 134 -4.01 13.82 -7.68
CA GLY A 134 -4.65 14.57 -6.60
C GLY A 134 -4.96 13.71 -5.36
N TRP A 135 -4.37 12.53 -5.24
CA TRP A 135 -4.68 11.58 -4.16
C TRP A 135 -3.48 11.34 -3.24
N ILE A 136 -3.75 11.14 -1.97
CA ILE A 136 -2.84 10.58 -0.98
C ILE A 136 -3.24 9.12 -0.78
N HIS A 137 -2.28 8.20 -0.69
CA HIS A 137 -2.57 6.80 -0.39
C HIS A 137 -3.04 6.62 1.05
N GLY A 138 -2.33 7.23 2.01
CA GLY A 138 -2.76 7.31 3.41
C GLY A 138 -2.50 6.06 4.26
N ASP A 139 -2.03 4.96 3.67
CA ASP A 139 -1.66 3.72 4.37
C ASP A 139 -0.59 2.96 3.58
N ILE A 140 0.50 3.66 3.23
CA ILE A 140 1.65 3.06 2.54
C ILE A 140 2.28 1.96 3.42
N LYS A 141 2.41 0.76 2.83
CA LYS A 141 3.02 -0.43 3.43
C LYS A 141 3.72 -1.25 2.38
N LYS A 142 4.68 -2.08 2.79
CA LYS A 142 5.37 -2.99 1.86
C LYS A 142 4.40 -3.94 1.14
N GLU A 143 3.34 -4.39 1.83
CA GLU A 143 2.37 -5.34 1.28
C GLU A 143 1.52 -4.76 0.15
N HIS A 144 1.40 -3.42 0.10
CA HIS A 144 0.57 -2.70 -0.88
C HIS A 144 1.30 -2.42 -2.20
N PHE A 145 2.63 -2.63 -2.25
CA PHE A 145 3.40 -2.58 -3.49
C PHE A 145 3.46 -3.99 -4.09
N ARG A 146 2.79 -4.18 -5.22
CA ARG A 146 2.64 -5.48 -5.89
C ARG A 146 3.44 -5.53 -7.17
N LYS A 147 3.97 -6.71 -7.47
CA LYS A 147 4.63 -7.01 -8.74
C LYS A 147 3.72 -7.84 -9.63
N PHE A 148 3.33 -7.31 -10.79
CA PHE A 148 2.55 -8.05 -11.77
C PHE A 148 3.17 -7.89 -13.16
N LYS A 149 3.50 -9.01 -13.82
CA LYS A 149 4.16 -9.00 -15.15
C LYS A 149 5.41 -8.09 -15.22
N GLN A 150 6.23 -8.11 -14.17
CA GLN A 150 7.44 -7.28 -13.98
C GLN A 150 7.20 -5.78 -13.70
N GLU A 151 5.95 -5.33 -13.68
CA GLU A 151 5.61 -3.95 -13.35
C GLU A 151 5.17 -3.81 -11.89
N LEU A 152 5.35 -2.60 -11.35
CA LEU A 152 4.94 -2.22 -10.02
C LEU A 152 3.52 -1.65 -10.03
N TYR A 153 2.70 -2.09 -9.08
CA TYR A 153 1.35 -1.59 -8.84
C TYR A 153 1.13 -1.28 -7.36
N LEU A 154 0.23 -0.33 -7.09
CA LEU A 154 -0.31 -0.07 -5.75
C LEU A 154 -1.67 -0.73 -5.61
N ILE A 155 -1.97 -1.20 -4.40
CA ILE A 155 -3.28 -1.75 -4.00
C ILE A 155 -3.67 -1.24 -2.61
N ASP A 156 -4.86 -1.61 -2.15
CA ASP A 156 -5.43 -1.26 -0.85
C ASP A 156 -5.68 0.24 -0.68
N PHE A 157 -6.74 0.71 -1.34
CA PHE A 157 -7.08 2.13 -1.42
C PHE A 157 -8.11 2.60 -0.39
N GLU A 158 -8.43 1.79 0.63
CA GLU A 158 -9.40 2.11 1.69
C GLU A 158 -9.11 3.46 2.39
N LYS A 159 -7.83 3.76 2.54
CA LYS A 159 -7.33 4.94 3.26
C LYS A 159 -6.95 6.11 2.36
N THR A 160 -7.20 5.99 1.06
CA THR A 160 -6.93 7.07 0.10
C THR A 160 -7.76 8.30 0.40
N ARG A 161 -7.24 9.49 0.12
CA ARG A 161 -7.98 10.76 0.31
C ARG A 161 -7.55 11.76 -0.76
N LEU A 162 -8.45 12.66 -1.15
CA LEU A 162 -8.11 13.76 -2.04
C LEU A 162 -7.23 14.77 -1.30
N ILE A 163 -6.15 15.22 -1.94
CA ILE A 163 -5.29 16.30 -1.43
C ILE A 163 -6.09 17.58 -1.20
N SER A 164 -7.09 17.84 -2.05
CA SER A 164 -7.96 19.01 -1.96
C SER A 164 -9.03 18.93 -0.86
N SER A 165 -9.21 17.77 -0.22
CA SER A 165 -10.22 17.57 0.83
C SER A 165 -9.58 16.94 2.08
N PRO A 166 -8.88 17.75 2.90
CA PRO A 166 -8.26 17.25 4.12
C PRO A 166 -9.31 16.74 5.10
N ASP A 167 -9.09 15.57 5.65
CA ASP A 167 -9.98 14.90 6.60
C ASP A 167 -9.23 14.67 7.93
N PRO A 168 -9.82 14.99 9.10
CA PRO A 168 -9.19 14.79 10.41
C PRO A 168 -8.95 13.32 10.80
N ILE A 169 -9.35 12.34 9.99
CA ILE A 169 -9.14 10.93 10.33
C ILE A 169 -7.64 10.54 10.24
N THR A 170 -7.07 10.15 11.38
CA THR A 170 -5.66 9.72 11.54
C THR A 170 -5.48 8.20 11.48
N ASP A 171 -6.28 7.51 10.68
CA ASP A 171 -6.25 6.05 10.56
C ASP A 171 -5.11 5.57 9.67
N ALA A 172 -3.94 5.37 10.26
CA ALA A 172 -2.81 4.73 9.59
C ALA A 172 -2.26 3.58 10.44
N THR A 173 -1.47 2.72 9.81
CA THR A 173 -0.78 1.65 10.52
C THR A 173 0.37 2.22 11.33
N PRO A 174 0.38 2.13 12.68
CA PRO A 174 1.32 2.87 13.53
C PRO A 174 2.79 2.67 13.18
N ARG A 175 3.16 1.50 12.67
CA ARG A 175 4.50 1.15 12.17
C ARG A 175 5.05 2.05 11.07
N TYR A 176 4.18 2.57 10.21
CA TYR A 176 4.54 3.40 9.06
C TYR A 176 4.05 4.84 9.24
N MET A 177 3.39 5.13 10.36
CA MET A 177 2.71 6.39 10.60
C MET A 177 3.73 7.53 10.79
N ALA A 178 3.52 8.64 10.07
CA ALA A 178 4.36 9.82 10.19
C ALA A 178 4.19 10.50 11.57
N PRO A 179 5.24 11.14 12.12
CA PRO A 179 5.20 11.74 13.46
C PRO A 179 4.05 12.72 13.67
N GLU A 180 3.72 13.54 12.67
CA GLU A 180 2.63 14.49 12.73
C GLU A 180 1.25 13.83 12.92
N LEU A 181 1.05 12.61 12.42
CA LEU A 181 -0.22 11.88 12.54
C LEU A 181 -0.48 11.41 13.98
N PHE A 182 0.58 11.08 14.74
CA PHE A 182 0.46 10.81 16.17
C PHE A 182 0.00 12.03 16.98
N HIS A 183 0.17 13.24 16.43
CA HIS A 183 -0.24 14.50 17.02
C HIS A 183 -1.60 14.99 16.51
N GLY A 184 -2.33 14.18 15.74
CA GLY A 184 -3.65 14.55 15.23
C GLY A 184 -3.64 15.36 13.92
N ALA A 185 -2.49 15.49 13.25
CA ALA A 185 -2.43 16.18 11.97
C ALA A 185 -3.09 15.37 10.85
N ASN A 186 -3.53 16.06 9.80
CA ASN A 186 -4.11 15.41 8.62
C ASN A 186 -3.05 14.69 7.80
N LYS A 187 -3.47 13.66 7.06
CA LYS A 187 -2.65 13.00 6.04
C LYS A 187 -2.28 13.97 4.92
N THR A 188 -1.06 13.84 4.41
CA THR A 188 -0.51 14.66 3.33
C THR A 188 0.37 13.81 2.41
N VAL A 189 0.79 14.38 1.27
CA VAL A 189 1.85 13.82 0.43
C VAL A 189 3.09 13.48 1.26
N GLN A 190 3.45 14.34 2.21
CA GLN A 190 4.62 14.16 3.06
C GLN A 190 4.44 13.01 4.07
N SER A 191 3.22 12.70 4.50
CA SER A 191 2.99 11.53 5.35
C SER A 191 3.14 10.21 4.58
N ASP A 192 2.74 10.17 3.30
CA ASP A 192 3.03 9.02 2.42
C ASP A 192 4.54 8.85 2.21
N LEU A 193 5.27 9.96 2.02
CA LEU A 193 6.74 9.94 1.88
C LEU A 193 7.44 9.38 3.12
N TYR A 194 7.00 9.77 4.32
CA TYR A 194 7.54 9.19 5.56
C TYR A 194 7.27 7.69 5.64
N ALA A 195 6.04 7.27 5.37
CA ALA A 195 5.65 5.86 5.39
C ALA A 195 6.47 5.04 4.37
N LEU A 196 6.68 5.58 3.16
CA LEU A 196 7.56 5.00 2.16
C LEU A 196 9.01 4.93 2.67
N GLY A 197 9.51 5.97 3.35
CA GLY A 197 10.82 5.97 4.00
C GLY A 197 10.98 4.80 4.97
N ILE A 198 9.95 4.48 5.77
CA ILE A 198 9.97 3.33 6.67
C ILE A 198 9.97 2.01 5.90
N VAL A 199 9.15 1.89 4.84
CA VAL A 199 9.15 0.71 3.95
C VAL A 199 10.55 0.46 3.36
N LEU A 200 11.17 1.51 2.82
CA LEU A 200 12.51 1.44 2.24
C LEU A 200 13.56 1.14 3.32
N TYR A 201 13.45 1.71 4.52
CA TYR A 201 14.37 1.42 5.61
C TYR A 201 14.27 -0.05 6.07
N GLU A 202 13.07 -0.57 6.32
CA GLU A 202 12.86 -1.98 6.69
C GLU A 202 13.35 -2.92 5.57
N TRP A 203 13.15 -2.54 4.31
CA TRP A 203 13.62 -3.32 3.16
C TRP A 203 15.15 -3.27 3.01
N LEU A 204 15.78 -2.10 3.02
CA LEU A 204 17.23 -1.99 2.86
C LEU A 204 18.01 -2.63 4.02
N THR A 205 17.46 -2.61 5.23
CA THR A 205 18.08 -3.25 6.40
C THR A 205 17.67 -4.70 6.59
N GLN A 206 16.69 -5.18 5.81
CA GLN A 206 16.01 -6.47 6.00
C GLN A 206 15.53 -6.68 7.45
N THR A 207 15.30 -5.58 8.17
CA THR A 207 14.98 -5.58 9.60
C THR A 207 13.64 -4.90 9.80
N ARG A 208 12.69 -5.67 10.31
CA ARG A 208 11.34 -5.18 10.60
C ARG A 208 11.34 -4.43 11.93
N LEU A 209 10.87 -3.18 11.96
CA LEU A 209 10.73 -2.40 13.19
C LEU A 209 9.75 -3.08 14.16
N GLN A 210 9.90 -2.88 15.46
CA GLN A 210 8.98 -3.50 16.42
C GLN A 210 8.66 -2.53 17.55
N ALA A 211 7.39 -2.55 17.96
CA ALA A 211 6.90 -1.89 19.14
C ALA A 211 5.63 -2.63 19.60
N ASN A 212 5.40 -2.65 20.91
CA ASN A 212 4.37 -3.47 21.53
C ASN A 212 3.07 -2.68 21.79
N SER A 213 3.09 -1.36 21.62
CA SER A 213 1.92 -0.51 21.85
C SER A 213 1.91 0.70 20.92
N TYR A 214 0.74 1.34 20.82
CA TYR A 214 0.60 2.61 20.11
C TYR A 214 1.53 3.70 20.68
N HIS A 215 1.68 3.74 22.01
CA HIS A 215 2.58 4.68 22.67
C HIS A 215 4.05 4.43 22.31
N GLU A 216 4.49 3.17 22.29
CA GLU A 216 5.86 2.85 21.87
C GLU A 216 6.12 3.20 20.41
N TRP A 217 5.14 3.01 19.51
CA TRP A 217 5.23 3.48 18.12
C TRP A 217 5.38 5.00 18.06
N ALA A 218 4.59 5.75 18.81
CA ALA A 218 4.69 7.21 18.87
C ALA A 218 6.09 7.65 19.35
N VAL A 219 6.61 7.04 20.42
CA VAL A 219 7.96 7.32 20.94
C VAL A 219 9.03 6.97 19.89
N LEU A 220 8.89 5.84 19.19
CA LEU A 220 9.82 5.43 18.14
C LEU A 220 9.86 6.48 17.03
N HIS A 221 8.73 6.78 16.40
CA HIS A 221 8.69 7.67 15.24
C HIS A 221 9.00 9.12 15.60
N CYS A 222 8.50 9.62 16.73
CA CYS A 222 8.64 11.02 17.10
C CYS A 222 10.00 11.35 17.73
N GLN A 223 10.71 10.36 18.32
CA GLN A 223 11.90 10.63 19.12
C GLN A 223 13.07 9.70 18.80
N LYS A 224 12.86 8.37 18.84
CA LYS A 224 13.97 7.40 18.87
C LYS A 224 14.47 6.92 17.51
N LEU A 225 13.68 7.05 16.44
CA LEU A 225 14.07 6.55 15.13
C LEU A 225 15.41 7.19 14.71
N ASN A 226 16.39 6.33 14.48
CA ASN A 226 17.71 6.65 13.97
C ASN A 226 17.95 5.79 12.73
N VAL A 227 18.36 6.41 11.62
CA VAL A 227 18.47 5.75 10.32
C VAL A 227 19.92 5.35 10.09
N GLU A 228 20.17 4.04 10.13
CA GLU A 228 21.49 3.46 9.88
C GLU A 228 21.38 2.38 8.80
N LEU A 229 22.31 2.40 7.84
CA LEU A 229 22.37 1.40 6.77
C LEU A 229 23.69 0.61 6.83
N PRO A 230 23.69 -0.65 6.36
CA PRO A 230 24.94 -1.37 6.11
C PRO A 230 25.86 -0.58 5.18
N SER A 231 27.18 -0.69 5.36
CA SER A 231 28.18 0.07 4.60
C SER A 231 27.99 -0.03 3.08
N SER A 232 27.56 -1.19 2.58
CA SER A 232 27.28 -1.43 1.16
C SER A 232 26.09 -0.62 0.62
N LEU A 233 25.18 -0.17 1.48
CA LEU A 233 23.94 0.53 1.12
C LEU A 233 23.93 2.00 1.59
N GLN A 234 25.02 2.49 2.18
CA GLN A 234 25.16 3.86 2.67
C GLN A 234 24.88 4.92 1.59
N ILE A 235 25.05 4.57 0.32
CA ILE A 235 24.69 5.44 -0.80
C ILE A 235 23.22 5.92 -0.74
N PHE A 236 22.29 5.13 -0.18
CA PHE A 236 20.88 5.49 -0.06
C PHE A 236 20.53 6.29 1.21
N LEU A 237 21.50 6.53 2.10
CA LEU A 237 21.27 7.27 3.33
C LEU A 237 20.70 8.68 3.07
N PRO A 238 21.18 9.49 2.11
CA PRO A 238 20.62 10.82 1.86
C PRO A 238 19.12 10.78 1.50
N LEU A 239 18.68 9.79 0.72
CA LEU A 239 17.27 9.59 0.39
C LEU A 239 16.46 9.28 1.65
N LEU A 240 16.89 8.29 2.45
CA LEU A 240 16.18 7.94 3.68
C LEU A 240 16.16 9.10 4.68
N SER A 241 17.27 9.83 4.81
CA SER A 241 17.35 11.01 5.67
C SER A 241 16.37 12.10 5.25
N GLY A 242 16.11 12.29 3.95
CA GLY A 242 15.12 13.24 3.48
C GLY A 242 13.67 12.76 3.63
N LEU A 243 13.40 11.46 3.49
CA LEU A 243 12.06 10.86 3.69
C LEU A 243 11.66 10.78 5.16
N LEU A 244 12.62 10.48 6.05
CA LEU A 244 12.38 10.16 7.47
C LEU A 244 12.59 11.33 8.42
N GLN A 245 12.59 12.57 7.90
CA GLN A 245 12.59 13.76 8.75
C GLN A 245 11.35 13.78 9.65
N LYS A 246 11.59 13.98 10.95
CA LYS A 246 10.54 13.99 11.97
C LYS A 246 9.65 15.22 11.86
N GLN A 247 10.27 16.37 11.61
CA GLN A 247 9.59 17.62 11.34
C GLN A 247 9.21 17.68 9.87
N GLN A 248 7.91 17.83 9.58
CA GLN A 248 7.38 17.80 8.22
C GLN A 248 8.05 18.84 7.32
N GLN A 249 8.27 20.07 7.79
CA GLN A 249 8.90 21.13 7.00
C GLN A 249 10.36 20.86 6.56
N ASN A 250 11.04 19.89 7.18
CA ASN A 250 12.38 19.49 6.79
C ASN A 250 12.38 18.27 5.85
N ARG A 251 11.24 17.58 5.72
CA ARG A 251 11.06 16.42 4.85
C ARG A 251 10.95 16.89 3.41
N PHE A 252 11.23 15.99 2.46
CA PHE A 252 10.91 16.25 1.06
C PHE A 252 9.46 16.72 0.91
N SER A 253 9.26 17.85 0.23
CA SER A 253 7.94 18.47 0.12
C SER A 253 7.01 17.70 -0.81
N ASN A 254 7.60 16.96 -1.76
CA ASN A 254 6.92 16.16 -2.76
C ASN A 254 7.83 15.02 -3.26
N VAL A 255 7.26 14.08 -4.02
CA VAL A 255 7.96 12.89 -4.50
C VAL A 255 9.10 13.22 -5.48
N HIS A 256 8.99 14.32 -6.25
CA HIS A 256 10.04 14.69 -7.21
C HIS A 256 11.34 15.10 -6.54
N GLU A 257 11.29 15.72 -5.36
CA GLU A 257 12.51 16.01 -4.58
C GLU A 257 13.23 14.72 -4.18
N ALA A 258 12.49 13.70 -3.77
CA ALA A 258 13.04 12.37 -3.47
C ALA A 258 13.64 11.70 -4.72
N ILE A 259 12.95 11.81 -5.88
CA ILE A 259 13.47 11.30 -7.16
C ILE A 259 14.77 12.02 -7.55
N ASN A 260 14.82 13.34 -7.42
CA ASN A 260 16.01 14.13 -7.74
C ASN A 260 17.18 13.77 -6.81
N CYS A 261 16.91 13.58 -5.52
CA CYS A 261 17.88 13.08 -4.57
C CYS A 261 18.43 11.71 -5.03
N LEU A 262 17.56 10.74 -5.34
CA LEU A 262 17.97 9.41 -5.79
C LEU A 262 18.82 9.44 -7.07
N LYS A 263 18.46 10.29 -8.04
CA LYS A 263 19.22 10.45 -9.29
C LYS A 263 20.63 10.99 -9.02
N ALA A 264 20.76 11.95 -8.11
CA ALA A 264 22.06 12.52 -7.76
C ALA A 264 23.02 11.47 -7.15
N LEU A 265 22.48 10.42 -6.49
CA LEU A 265 23.28 9.32 -5.93
C LEU A 265 23.91 8.40 -6.98
N SER A 266 23.45 8.45 -8.23
CA SER A 266 23.92 7.58 -9.33
C SER A 266 24.99 8.24 -10.21
N THR A 267 25.46 9.43 -9.80
CA THR A 267 26.53 10.21 -10.44
C THR A 267 27.83 10.04 -9.69
#